data_AF-A0A5N6EMW5-F1
#
_entry.id   AF-A0A5N6EMW5-F1
#
_cell.length_a   1.000
_cell.length_b   1.000
_cell.length_c   1.000
_cell.angle_alpha   90.00
_cell.angle_beta   90.00
_cell.angle_gamma   90.00
#
_symmetry.space_group_name_H-M   'P 1'
#
loop_
_entity.id
_entity.type
_entity.pdbx_description
1 polymer ?
#
loop_
_entity_poly.entity_id
_entity_poly.type
_entity_poly.pdbx_seq_one_letter_code
_entity_poly.pdbx_strand_id
1 'polypeptide(L)'
;MGRTVDQEVHAAFVEFRAKEDDKCLSVQCIYCQQIRAKNTSRQKQHLLECPGLRGHTNPQAPSQTAQSAPNGIGATNGYPPTPNGATATAPGAGPGPGALPTPNGPMMTNGVNPHATPMQTPLQNMQGRASLPTSGPTGTSSAPPSQQAPRATPKSKPKTSSSSLPAPPLDDVHAAFVEFRAKEEDKCLSVQCIYCQQVRAKNTSRQRQHLLECPTYLSVMKDSIPANNLLHTFPEGDVARSLQIPAPTLELDFRMSIKMNPKVAVGQSLWGQRDWVTFVGGQWAGRWGKGIVLPGGQDSQIVTKESATSLRASYMLQTADDPPAFIIVKTNGWLTGAKDVLDKVNDPGVADTINPNTYKYRINLTMETGDERYAFLNTLMWVGSGCRRGHEVIFDSFRVN
;
A
#
# COMPACT_ATOMS: atom_id res chain seq x y z
N MET A 1 15.85 21.07 21.92
CA MET A 1 14.86 21.55 22.90
C MET A 1 14.29 20.34 23.62
N GLY A 2 14.32 20.32 24.95
CA GLY A 2 13.87 19.15 25.71
C GLY A 2 12.35 19.04 25.73
N ARG A 3 11.82 17.83 25.50
CA ARG A 3 10.43 17.50 25.86
C ARG A 3 10.37 17.41 27.38
N THR A 4 9.39 18.05 28.00
CA THR A 4 9.21 17.95 29.44
C THR A 4 8.48 16.66 29.79
N VAL A 5 8.98 15.93 30.79
CA VAL A 5 8.41 14.63 31.24
C VAL A 5 6.91 14.74 31.55
N ASP A 6 6.45 15.91 32.00
CA ASP A 6 5.04 16.21 32.27
C ASP A 6 4.12 16.05 31.06
N GLN A 7 4.62 16.33 29.86
CA GLN A 7 3.87 16.20 28.60
C GLN A 7 3.80 14.73 28.15
N GLU A 8 4.84 13.95 28.44
CA GLU A 8 4.92 12.54 28.05
C GLU A 8 4.05 11.63 28.94
N VAL A 9 3.76 12.01 30.19
CA VAL A 9 2.85 11.23 31.09
C VAL A 9 1.47 10.98 30.50
N HIS A 10 0.88 11.95 29.81
CA HIS A 10 -0.47 11.79 29.24
C HIS A 10 -0.46 10.98 27.93
N ALA A 11 0.67 10.91 27.23
CA ALA A 11 0.83 10.11 26.03
C ALA A 11 1.29 8.66 26.32
N ALA A 12 1.98 8.44 27.44
CA ALA A 12 2.62 7.18 27.79
C ALA A 12 1.76 6.19 28.59
N PHE A 13 0.54 6.57 28.98
CA PHE A 13 -0.35 5.75 29.80
C PHE A 13 -1.78 5.74 29.26
N VAL A 14 -2.35 4.55 29.12
CA VAL A 14 -3.77 4.34 28.81
C VAL A 14 -4.54 4.16 30.12
N GLU A 15 -5.62 4.91 30.31
CA GLU A 15 -6.45 4.83 31.51
C GLU A 15 -7.60 3.84 31.33
N PHE A 16 -7.86 3.03 32.36
CA PHE A 16 -8.94 2.06 32.38
C PHE A 16 -9.39 1.74 33.81
N ARG A 17 -10.55 1.09 33.97
CA ARG A 17 -10.94 0.49 35.25
C ARG A 17 -10.66 -1.00 35.22
N ALA A 18 -9.88 -1.49 36.17
CA ALA A 18 -9.56 -2.92 36.27
C ALA A 18 -10.77 -3.74 36.76
N LYS A 19 -11.63 -3.15 37.59
CA LYS A 19 -12.93 -3.69 38.04
C LYS A 19 -13.97 -2.57 38.12
N GLU A 20 -15.26 -2.91 38.02
CA GLU A 20 -16.33 -1.89 38.03
C GLU A 20 -16.43 -1.12 39.37
N ASP A 21 -16.08 -1.79 40.48
CA ASP A 21 -16.16 -1.25 41.85
C ASP A 21 -14.92 -0.48 42.33
N ASP A 22 -13.85 -0.41 41.52
CA ASP A 22 -12.61 0.27 41.92
C ASP A 22 -12.83 1.79 42.00
N LYS A 23 -12.72 2.33 43.23
CA LYS A 23 -12.84 3.78 43.51
C LYS A 23 -11.74 4.64 42.87
N CYS A 24 -10.71 4.04 42.29
CA CYS A 24 -9.59 4.72 41.65
C CYS A 24 -9.35 4.16 40.25
N LEU A 25 -9.12 5.06 39.28
CA LEU A 25 -8.72 4.69 37.93
C LEU A 25 -7.37 3.96 37.95
N SER A 26 -7.22 2.97 37.06
CA SER A 26 -5.93 2.33 36.77
C SER A 26 -5.34 2.87 35.47
N VAL A 27 -4.03 2.77 35.33
CA VAL A 27 -3.26 3.23 34.18
C VAL A 27 -2.27 2.15 33.75
N GLN A 28 -2.22 1.87 32.46
CA GLN A 28 -1.26 0.94 31.86
C GLN A 28 -0.19 1.72 31.09
N CYS A 29 1.08 1.50 31.39
CA CYS A 29 2.17 2.11 30.62
C CYS A 29 2.31 1.44 29.26
N ILE A 30 2.19 2.18 28.15
CA ILE A 30 2.21 1.60 26.79
C ILE A 30 3.55 0.96 26.42
N TYR A 31 4.63 1.33 27.11
CA TYR A 31 6.00 0.88 26.81
C TYR A 31 6.39 -0.43 27.50
N CYS A 32 5.84 -0.73 28.68
CA CYS A 32 6.16 -1.95 29.44
C CYS A 32 4.93 -2.74 29.90
N GLN A 33 3.73 -2.29 29.52
CA GLN A 33 2.42 -2.88 29.83
C GLN A 33 2.09 -3.04 31.32
N GLN A 34 2.90 -2.47 32.23
CA GLN A 34 2.61 -2.49 33.67
C GLN A 34 1.38 -1.65 34.02
N ILE A 35 0.51 -2.24 34.81
CA ILE A 35 -0.73 -1.65 35.34
C ILE A 35 -0.47 -1.10 36.74
N ARG A 36 -0.87 0.15 37.01
CA ARG A 36 -0.75 0.83 38.31
C ARG A 36 -1.98 1.70 38.57
N ALA A 37 -2.22 2.11 39.83
CA ALA A 37 -3.24 3.10 40.12
C ALA A 37 -2.86 4.48 39.56
N LYS A 38 -3.84 5.26 39.08
CA LYS A 38 -3.66 6.61 38.53
C LYS A 38 -3.13 7.56 39.61
N ASN A 39 -1.85 7.92 39.51
CA ASN A 39 -1.19 8.88 40.38
C ASN A 39 -0.05 9.54 39.62
N THR A 40 -0.21 10.81 39.28
CA THR A 40 0.67 11.52 38.35
C THR A 40 2.13 11.54 38.81
N SER A 41 2.39 11.64 40.11
CA SER A 41 3.76 11.62 40.67
C SER A 41 4.42 10.25 40.49
N ARG A 42 3.70 9.14 40.77
CA ARG A 42 4.20 7.78 40.55
C ARG A 42 4.32 7.43 39.07
N GLN A 43 3.46 8.00 38.22
CA GLN A 43 3.55 7.84 36.75
C GLN A 43 4.80 8.50 36.18
N LYS A 44 5.16 9.73 36.64
CA LYS A 44 6.43 10.39 36.28
C LYS A 44 7.63 9.55 36.69
N GLN A 45 7.67 9.08 37.94
CA GLN A 45 8.75 8.21 38.41
C GLN A 45 8.84 6.91 37.60
N HIS A 46 7.69 6.28 37.32
CA HIS A 46 7.65 5.07 36.50
C HIS A 46 8.23 5.28 35.09
N LEU A 47 8.01 6.43 34.44
CA LEU A 47 8.61 6.70 33.12
C LEU A 47 10.13 6.84 33.17
N LEU A 48 10.68 7.53 34.19
CA LEU A 48 12.13 7.68 34.37
C LEU A 48 12.86 6.34 34.55
N GLU A 49 12.15 5.36 35.13
CA GLU A 49 12.62 4.01 35.43
C GLU A 49 12.08 2.94 34.47
N CYS A 50 11.26 3.31 33.46
CA CYS A 50 10.55 2.34 32.61
C CYS A 50 11.52 1.60 31.66
N PRO A 51 11.65 0.26 31.77
CA PRO A 51 12.56 -0.49 30.90
C PRO A 51 12.21 -0.36 29.42
N GLY A 52 10.91 -0.36 29.10
CA GLY A 52 10.42 -0.21 27.73
C GLY A 52 10.65 1.19 27.15
N LEU A 53 10.62 2.25 27.97
CA LEU A 53 10.91 3.61 27.51
C LEU A 53 12.41 3.80 27.28
N ARG A 54 13.26 3.23 28.15
CA ARG A 54 14.72 3.23 27.97
C ARG A 54 15.18 2.41 26.76
N GLY A 55 14.37 1.47 26.28
CA GLY A 55 14.60 0.80 24.99
C GLY A 55 14.42 1.72 23.76
N HIS A 56 13.72 2.84 23.90
CA HIS A 56 13.49 3.81 22.82
C HIS A 56 14.45 5.02 22.85
N THR A 57 15.25 5.19 23.90
CA THR A 57 16.27 6.25 24.01
C THR A 57 17.69 5.66 24.02
N ASN A 58 18.33 5.74 22.84
CA ASN A 58 19.64 5.21 22.44
C ASN A 58 20.84 5.81 23.26
N PRO A 59 22.10 5.35 23.09
CA PRO A 59 22.75 4.12 23.59
C PRO A 59 23.83 4.35 24.70
N GLN A 60 24.36 3.24 25.27
CA GLN A 60 25.60 3.05 26.09
C GLN A 60 25.67 3.46 27.61
N ALA A 61 25.62 2.42 28.48
CA ALA A 61 26.53 2.05 29.62
C ALA A 61 26.87 3.04 30.79
N PRO A 62 27.53 2.63 31.92
CA PRO A 62 27.86 1.28 32.47
C PRO A 62 27.54 1.07 33.99
N SER A 63 27.67 -0.16 34.52
CA SER A 63 28.41 -0.54 35.77
C SER A 63 28.01 -1.94 36.30
N GLN A 64 28.79 -2.49 37.25
CA GLN A 64 28.99 -3.94 37.46
C GLN A 64 28.41 -4.50 38.78
N THR A 65 28.11 -5.80 38.79
CA THR A 65 28.53 -6.77 39.83
C THR A 65 28.34 -8.20 39.31
N ALA A 66 29.09 -9.18 39.83
CA ALA A 66 29.44 -10.41 39.09
C ALA A 66 29.02 -11.72 39.78
N GLN A 67 28.82 -12.80 39.00
CA GLN A 67 29.35 -14.16 39.26
C GLN A 67 29.12 -15.18 38.09
N SER A 68 30.25 -15.71 37.56
CA SER A 68 30.51 -17.06 36.98
C SER A 68 29.51 -17.83 36.07
N ALA A 69 29.77 -17.77 34.74
CA ALA A 69 30.05 -18.86 33.76
C ALA A 69 29.15 -20.15 33.61
N PRO A 70 29.16 -20.88 32.45
CA PRO A 70 29.64 -20.56 31.08
C PRO A 70 28.66 -20.88 29.90
N ASN A 71 28.99 -20.34 28.72
CA ASN A 71 28.64 -20.76 27.33
C ASN A 71 27.23 -21.32 26.98
N GLY A 72 26.47 -20.51 26.24
CA GLY A 72 25.39 -20.95 25.35
C GLY A 72 24.83 -19.78 24.52
N ILE A 73 25.13 -19.72 23.22
CA ILE A 73 24.62 -18.66 22.33
C ILE A 73 23.24 -19.09 21.80
N GLY A 74 22.18 -18.48 22.33
CA GLY A 74 20.81 -18.60 21.80
C GLY A 74 20.48 -17.41 20.90
N ALA A 75 20.09 -17.68 19.65
CA ALA A 75 19.59 -16.64 18.74
C ALA A 75 18.08 -16.41 18.96
N THR A 76 17.66 -15.14 19.05
CA THR A 76 16.24 -14.76 19.15
C THR A 76 15.89 -13.73 18.07
N ASN A 77 15.44 -14.21 16.91
CA ASN A 77 14.74 -13.38 15.92
C ASN A 77 13.30 -13.87 15.78
N GLY A 78 12.34 -12.99 16.07
CA GLY A 78 10.91 -13.31 16.05
C GLY A 78 10.30 -13.23 14.66
N TYR A 79 10.35 -14.33 13.92
CA TYR A 79 9.49 -14.57 12.74
C TYR A 79 8.79 -15.93 12.91
N PRO A 80 7.48 -16.03 12.62
CA PRO A 80 6.76 -17.29 12.77
C PRO A 80 7.18 -18.30 11.68
N PRO A 81 7.47 -19.57 12.03
CA PRO A 81 7.70 -20.60 11.04
C PRO A 81 6.38 -21.01 10.37
N THR A 82 6.42 -21.24 9.06
CA THR A 82 5.30 -21.83 8.31
C THR A 82 5.21 -23.35 8.58
N PRO A 83 4.00 -23.93 8.74
CA PRO A 83 3.86 -25.35 9.05
C PRO A 83 3.79 -26.25 7.81
N ASN A 84 4.16 -27.51 8.02
CA ASN A 84 4.10 -28.69 7.13
C ASN A 84 5.15 -28.78 6.00
N GLY A 85 5.99 -29.80 6.11
CA GLY A 85 6.73 -30.40 4.99
C GLY A 85 6.36 -31.87 4.82
N ALA A 86 6.98 -32.54 3.83
CA ALA A 86 7.01 -33.99 3.75
C ALA A 86 8.30 -34.47 3.04
N THR A 87 8.85 -35.57 3.53
CA THR A 87 10.10 -36.20 3.12
C THR A 87 10.01 -36.97 1.79
N ALA A 88 11.08 -36.96 0.99
CA ALA A 88 11.40 -38.03 0.05
C ALA A 88 12.92 -38.17 -0.17
N THR A 89 13.38 -39.39 -0.44
CA THR A 89 14.78 -39.85 -0.42
C THR A 89 15.50 -39.79 -1.77
N ALA A 90 16.84 -39.67 -1.74
CA ALA A 90 17.72 -40.03 -2.88
C ALA A 90 17.75 -41.56 -3.12
N PRO A 91 18.07 -42.07 -4.32
CA PRO A 91 19.44 -42.07 -4.93
C PRO A 91 19.41 -41.66 -6.43
N GLY A 92 20.49 -41.65 -7.25
CA GLY A 92 21.93 -41.89 -7.10
C GLY A 92 22.55 -42.24 -8.48
N ALA A 93 23.77 -41.72 -8.77
CA ALA A 93 24.73 -42.06 -9.86
C ALA A 93 24.26 -42.33 -11.34
N GLY A 94 25.02 -41.78 -12.31
CA GLY A 94 24.85 -42.02 -13.77
C GLY A 94 25.43 -43.36 -14.29
N PRO A 95 25.56 -43.58 -15.62
CA PRO A 95 26.48 -42.77 -16.46
C PRO A 95 26.00 -42.46 -17.91
N GLY A 96 26.77 -41.64 -18.65
CA GLY A 96 26.72 -41.51 -20.12
C GLY A 96 27.78 -42.40 -20.82
N PRO A 97 28.21 -42.14 -22.09
CA PRO A 97 27.86 -41.05 -23.01
C PRO A 97 27.41 -41.52 -24.44
N GLY A 98 27.05 -40.58 -25.32
CA GLY A 98 26.74 -40.84 -26.74
C GLY A 98 26.79 -39.57 -27.61
N ALA A 99 27.25 -39.67 -28.87
CA ALA A 99 27.78 -38.54 -29.65
C ALA A 99 26.79 -37.80 -30.60
N LEU A 100 27.21 -36.60 -31.02
CA LEU A 100 26.69 -35.78 -32.14
C LEU A 100 26.84 -36.52 -33.51
N PRO A 101 26.09 -36.11 -34.56
CA PRO A 101 26.62 -35.07 -35.46
C PRO A 101 25.58 -34.09 -36.05
N THR A 102 26.04 -32.89 -36.43
CA THR A 102 25.41 -31.98 -37.41
C THR A 102 25.82 -32.36 -38.85
N PRO A 103 25.13 -31.83 -39.89
CA PRO A 103 25.85 -30.95 -40.82
C PRO A 103 25.02 -29.78 -41.42
N ASN A 104 25.70 -28.97 -42.26
CA ASN A 104 25.30 -27.66 -42.81
C ASN A 104 24.18 -27.66 -43.90
N GLY A 105 23.62 -26.47 -44.16
CA GLY A 105 22.74 -26.16 -45.33
C GLY A 105 23.49 -25.94 -46.66
N PRO A 106 22.81 -25.50 -47.75
CA PRO A 106 22.70 -24.04 -48.02
C PRO A 106 21.36 -23.58 -48.73
N MET A 107 21.38 -22.36 -49.32
CA MET A 107 20.24 -21.50 -49.74
C MET A 107 19.59 -21.78 -51.13
N MET A 108 18.40 -21.19 -51.40
CA MET A 108 17.94 -20.48 -52.64
C MET A 108 16.45 -20.00 -52.46
N THR A 109 16.09 -18.71 -52.37
CA THR A 109 15.65 -17.72 -53.42
C THR A 109 14.30 -17.95 -54.17
N ASN A 110 13.33 -17.06 -53.94
CA ASN A 110 12.37 -16.42 -54.90
C ASN A 110 11.28 -15.65 -54.11
N GLY A 111 10.73 -14.49 -54.51
CA GLY A 111 11.10 -13.58 -55.60
C GLY A 111 9.99 -13.25 -56.61
N VAL A 112 8.92 -12.50 -56.26
CA VAL A 112 8.10 -11.77 -57.26
C VAL A 112 7.42 -10.51 -56.69
N ASN A 113 7.28 -9.49 -57.53
CA ASN A 113 6.55 -8.23 -57.33
C ASN A 113 5.17 -8.31 -58.06
N PRO A 114 4.22 -7.35 -57.91
CA PRO A 114 4.06 -6.36 -58.99
C PRO A 114 3.53 -4.96 -58.58
N HIS A 115 3.42 -4.08 -59.59
CA HIS A 115 3.18 -2.63 -59.53
C HIS A 115 1.73 -2.21 -59.92
N ALA A 116 1.44 -0.92 -59.68
CA ALA A 116 0.57 -0.02 -60.47
C ALA A 116 -0.93 0.20 -60.14
N THR A 117 -1.24 1.47 -59.82
CA THR A 117 -2.48 2.25 -60.04
C THR A 117 -2.58 2.74 -61.52
N PRO A 118 -3.58 3.53 -62.03
CA PRO A 118 -4.68 4.29 -61.37
C PRO A 118 -6.06 4.34 -62.09
N MET A 119 -7.11 4.95 -61.50
CA MET A 119 -7.89 6.10 -62.05
C MET A 119 -9.25 6.44 -61.38
N GLN A 120 -9.50 7.75 -61.27
CA GLN A 120 -10.77 8.53 -61.45
C GLN A 120 -11.96 8.52 -60.46
N THR A 121 -12.60 9.70 -60.43
CA THR A 121 -13.67 10.30 -59.58
C THR A 121 -15.04 10.30 -60.33
N PRO A 122 -16.19 10.93 -59.90
CA PRO A 122 -16.41 11.97 -58.86
C PRO A 122 -17.75 12.01 -58.05
N LEU A 123 -17.86 13.04 -57.19
CA LEU A 123 -19.06 13.77 -56.71
C LEU A 123 -20.08 13.11 -55.73
N GLN A 124 -20.30 13.74 -54.55
CA GLN A 124 -21.37 14.74 -54.33
C GLN A 124 -21.14 15.50 -53.00
N ASN A 125 -21.92 16.56 -52.73
CA ASN A 125 -21.66 17.64 -51.77
C ASN A 125 -22.70 17.69 -50.63
N MET A 126 -22.36 18.22 -49.45
CA MET A 126 -23.21 19.10 -48.58
C MET A 126 -22.53 19.39 -47.23
N GLN A 127 -22.50 20.67 -46.84
CA GLN A 127 -21.97 21.19 -45.58
C GLN A 127 -23.03 22.11 -44.93
N GLY A 128 -22.99 22.28 -43.60
CA GLY A 128 -23.52 23.50 -42.97
C GLY A 128 -24.10 23.38 -41.57
N ARG A 129 -23.32 23.80 -40.54
CA ARG A 129 -23.82 24.63 -39.43
C ARG A 129 -22.70 25.22 -38.57
N ALA A 130 -22.93 26.41 -38.03
CA ALA A 130 -22.06 27.08 -37.04
C ALA A 130 -22.87 28.01 -36.10
N SER A 131 -22.40 28.11 -34.85
CA SER A 131 -22.41 29.25 -33.90
C SER A 131 -23.72 29.95 -33.42
N LEU A 132 -23.98 29.84 -32.09
CA LEU A 132 -24.14 30.89 -31.01
C LEU A 132 -24.63 32.34 -31.35
N PRO A 133 -25.28 33.13 -30.42
CA PRO A 133 -24.86 33.36 -29.02
C PRO A 133 -25.99 33.65 -27.95
N THR A 134 -25.74 34.57 -26.99
CA THR A 134 -26.26 34.68 -25.59
C THR A 134 -27.24 35.84 -25.29
N SER A 135 -28.03 35.79 -24.19
CA SER A 135 -28.34 36.89 -23.20
C SER A 135 -29.63 36.65 -22.35
N GLY A 136 -29.76 37.32 -21.19
CA GLY A 136 -30.99 37.45 -20.34
C GLY A 136 -31.32 38.94 -20.08
N PRO A 137 -31.92 39.41 -18.95
CA PRO A 137 -32.75 38.79 -17.90
C PRO A 137 -34.03 39.64 -17.50
N THR A 138 -34.78 39.23 -16.45
CA THR A 138 -35.68 40.04 -15.55
C THR A 138 -36.23 39.12 -14.41
N GLY A 139 -36.94 39.52 -13.33
CA GLY A 139 -37.48 40.81 -12.84
C GLY A 139 -38.03 40.71 -11.39
N THR A 140 -38.92 41.61 -10.93
CA THR A 140 -39.55 41.68 -9.56
C THR A 140 -41.10 41.81 -9.67
N SER A 141 -42.01 41.73 -8.66
CA SER A 141 -42.01 42.22 -7.25
C SER A 141 -43.26 41.80 -6.41
N SER A 142 -43.23 42.02 -5.08
CA SER A 142 -44.35 42.36 -4.12
C SER A 142 -45.36 41.30 -3.58
N ALA A 143 -45.94 41.57 -2.39
CA ALA A 143 -46.75 40.70 -1.50
C ALA A 143 -47.84 41.55 -0.73
N PRO A 144 -48.37 41.15 0.46
CA PRO A 144 -49.35 40.13 0.89
C PRO A 144 -50.69 40.83 1.36
N PRO A 145 -51.51 40.43 2.39
CA PRO A 145 -51.69 39.16 3.17
C PRO A 145 -53.17 38.71 3.40
N SER A 146 -53.36 37.54 4.04
CA SER A 146 -54.50 37.28 4.97
C SER A 146 -54.20 36.11 5.94
N GLN A 147 -54.87 36.07 7.09
CA GLN A 147 -54.60 35.17 8.22
C GLN A 147 -55.65 34.06 8.35
N GLN A 148 -55.25 32.84 8.74
CA GLN A 148 -55.83 32.03 9.85
C GLN A 148 -55.20 30.62 9.95
N ALA A 149 -55.31 30.00 11.12
CA ALA A 149 -54.75 28.69 11.49
C ALA A 149 -55.79 27.89 12.32
N PRO A 150 -55.52 26.66 12.79
CA PRO A 150 -54.81 25.52 12.20
C PRO A 150 -55.74 24.28 12.05
N ARG A 151 -55.30 23.20 11.36
CA ARG A 151 -56.01 21.90 11.36
C ARG A 151 -55.07 20.70 11.58
N ALA A 152 -55.62 19.64 12.17
CA ALA A 152 -54.90 18.56 12.86
C ALA A 152 -53.96 17.67 12.02
N THR A 153 -52.98 17.07 12.70
CA THR A 153 -51.99 16.12 12.18
C THR A 153 -52.52 14.67 12.13
N PRO A 154 -52.35 13.94 11.00
CA PRO A 154 -52.60 12.49 10.94
C PRO A 154 -51.41 11.66 11.45
N LYS A 155 -51.67 10.56 12.17
CA LYS A 155 -50.66 9.57 12.58
C LYS A 155 -50.22 8.70 11.39
N SER A 156 -48.91 8.49 11.24
CA SER A 156 -48.34 7.58 10.23
C SER A 156 -48.25 6.13 10.73
N LYS A 157 -48.49 5.16 9.84
CA LYS A 157 -48.17 3.73 10.04
C LYS A 157 -46.71 3.45 9.63
N PRO A 158 -46.03 2.46 10.23
CA PRO A 158 -44.63 2.15 9.90
C PRO A 158 -44.52 1.52 8.50
N LYS A 159 -43.50 1.93 7.74
CA LYS A 159 -43.08 1.28 6.50
C LYS A 159 -41.93 0.31 6.80
N THR A 160 -42.03 -0.93 6.33
CA THR A 160 -40.93 -1.90 6.37
C THR A 160 -39.92 -1.60 5.27
N SER A 161 -38.69 -1.20 5.64
CA SER A 161 -37.57 -1.06 4.72
C SER A 161 -36.71 -2.33 4.73
N SER A 162 -36.74 -3.09 3.63
CA SER A 162 -35.86 -4.24 3.42
C SER A 162 -34.48 -3.79 2.91
N SER A 163 -33.47 -3.80 3.78
CA SER A 163 -32.06 -3.67 3.36
C SER A 163 -31.53 -5.04 2.93
N SER A 164 -31.13 -5.19 1.65
CA SER A 164 -30.62 -6.45 1.06
C SER A 164 -29.14 -6.73 1.36
N LEU A 165 -28.65 -6.32 2.53
CA LEU A 165 -27.28 -6.64 2.98
C LEU A 165 -27.28 -7.80 3.99
N PRO A 166 -26.25 -8.67 3.98
CA PRO A 166 -26.06 -9.68 5.02
C PRO A 166 -26.03 -9.03 6.40
N ALA A 167 -26.72 -9.63 7.37
CA ALA A 167 -26.84 -9.04 8.71
C ALA A 167 -25.48 -9.01 9.43
N PRO A 168 -25.00 -7.86 9.93
CA PRO A 168 -23.63 -7.71 10.41
C PRO A 168 -23.19 -8.78 11.43
N PRO A 169 -21.93 -9.24 11.38
CA PRO A 169 -21.27 -10.00 12.44
C PRO A 169 -21.41 -9.31 13.81
N LEU A 170 -21.38 -10.10 14.90
CA LEU A 170 -21.53 -9.54 16.25
C LEU A 170 -20.35 -8.64 16.65
N ASP A 171 -19.14 -8.90 16.13
CA ASP A 171 -17.96 -8.09 16.42
C ASP A 171 -18.07 -6.69 15.78
N ASP A 172 -18.57 -6.60 14.54
CA ASP A 172 -18.88 -5.33 13.88
C ASP A 172 -19.97 -4.54 14.63
N VAL A 173 -20.95 -5.24 15.23
CA VAL A 173 -21.99 -4.61 16.07
C VAL A 173 -21.40 -4.01 17.35
N HIS A 174 -20.32 -4.57 17.90
CA HIS A 174 -19.63 -3.98 19.05
C HIS A 174 -18.68 -2.85 18.63
N ALA A 175 -17.95 -3.00 17.52
CA ALA A 175 -17.07 -1.96 16.98
C ALA A 175 -17.82 -0.69 16.53
N ALA A 176 -19.07 -0.82 16.08
CA ALA A 176 -19.90 0.28 15.60
C ALA A 176 -20.50 1.17 16.71
N PHE A 177 -20.29 0.87 17.99
CA PHE A 177 -20.90 1.60 19.10
C PHE A 177 -19.92 1.94 20.23
N VAL A 178 -19.97 3.17 20.71
CA VAL A 178 -19.25 3.61 21.93
C VAL A 178 -20.18 3.49 23.14
N GLU A 179 -19.70 2.87 24.21
CA GLU A 179 -20.46 2.73 25.46
C GLU A 179 -20.22 3.90 26.42
N PHE A 180 -21.28 4.37 27.07
CA PHE A 180 -21.20 5.45 28.06
C PHE A 180 -22.36 5.37 29.07
N ARG A 181 -22.21 6.03 30.23
CA ARG A 181 -23.35 6.29 31.13
C ARG A 181 -23.96 7.65 30.78
N ALA A 182 -25.25 7.66 30.44
CA ALA A 182 -25.95 8.90 30.10
C ALA A 182 -26.21 9.78 31.33
N LYS A 183 -26.38 9.17 32.50
CA LYS A 183 -26.39 9.80 33.83
C LYS A 183 -25.60 8.96 34.82
N GLU A 184 -25.09 9.59 35.87
CA GLU A 184 -24.31 8.91 36.91
C GLU A 184 -25.15 7.89 37.72
N GLU A 185 -26.47 8.13 37.77
CA GLU A 185 -27.50 7.32 38.46
C GLU A 185 -28.03 6.13 37.62
N ASP A 186 -27.75 6.09 36.30
CA ASP A 186 -28.33 5.09 35.41
C ASP A 186 -27.73 3.70 35.65
N LYS A 187 -28.59 2.73 36.01
CA LYS A 187 -28.20 1.33 36.22
C LYS A 187 -27.79 0.58 34.95
N CYS A 188 -28.03 1.15 33.77
CA CYS A 188 -27.80 0.50 32.47
C CYS A 188 -26.90 1.38 31.61
N LEU A 189 -25.91 0.75 30.95
CA LEU A 189 -25.07 1.42 29.97
C LEU A 189 -25.89 1.82 28.73
N SER A 190 -25.60 3.02 28.22
CA SER A 190 -26.06 3.49 26.92
C SER A 190 -24.96 3.30 25.88
N VAL A 191 -25.36 3.19 24.62
CA VAL A 191 -24.48 2.97 23.48
C VAL A 191 -24.79 3.98 22.39
N GLN A 192 -23.77 4.63 21.84
CA GLN A 192 -23.90 5.58 20.74
C GLN A 192 -23.34 4.97 19.46
N CYS A 193 -24.16 4.90 18.40
CA CYS A 193 -23.71 4.48 17.08
C CYS A 193 -22.73 5.51 16.51
N ILE A 194 -21.49 5.11 16.21
CA ILE A 194 -20.42 6.05 15.79
C ILE A 194 -20.70 6.70 14.43
N TYR A 195 -21.57 6.10 13.61
CA TYR A 195 -21.85 6.54 12.24
C TYR A 195 -22.95 7.60 12.15
N CYS A 196 -23.98 7.53 13.00
CA CYS A 196 -25.09 8.48 12.99
C CYS A 196 -25.34 9.16 14.34
N GLN A 197 -24.46 8.94 15.32
CA GLN A 197 -24.48 9.51 16.67
C GLN A 197 -25.77 9.27 17.47
N GLN A 198 -26.62 8.34 17.05
CA GLN A 198 -27.84 8.01 17.78
C GLN A 198 -27.54 7.15 19.00
N VAL A 199 -28.06 7.60 20.15
CA VAL A 199 -28.01 6.86 21.42
C VAL A 199 -29.10 5.78 21.45
N ARG A 200 -28.74 4.62 22.00
CA ARG A 200 -29.61 3.47 22.29
C ARG A 200 -29.23 2.88 23.65
N ALA A 201 -30.11 2.07 24.23
CA ALA A 201 -29.74 1.22 25.37
C ALA A 201 -28.82 0.09 24.90
N LYS A 202 -27.84 -0.32 25.72
CA LYS A 202 -26.96 -1.47 25.43
C LYS A 202 -27.77 -2.75 25.29
N ASN A 203 -27.97 -3.19 24.05
CA ASN A 203 -28.73 -4.38 23.70
C ASN A 203 -28.34 -4.81 22.27
N THR A 204 -27.56 -5.87 22.15
CA THR A 204 -26.91 -6.28 20.89
C THR A 204 -27.93 -6.54 19.77
N SER A 205 -29.13 -7.06 20.08
CA SER A 205 -30.19 -7.26 19.09
C SER A 205 -30.73 -5.92 18.54
N ARG A 206 -30.96 -4.92 19.39
CA ARG A 206 -31.41 -3.58 18.96
C ARG A 206 -30.29 -2.80 18.27
N GLN A 207 -29.03 -3.00 18.68
CA GLN A 207 -27.86 -2.41 18.00
C GLN A 207 -27.72 -2.97 16.57
N ARG A 208 -27.86 -4.29 16.39
CA ARG A 208 -27.85 -4.93 15.07
C ARG A 208 -29.01 -4.44 14.19
N GLN A 209 -30.23 -4.34 14.74
CA GLN A 209 -31.38 -3.76 14.03
C GLN A 209 -31.12 -2.30 13.62
N HIS A 210 -30.51 -1.50 14.51
CA HIS A 210 -30.16 -0.12 14.19
C HIS A 210 -29.17 -0.01 13.02
N LEU A 211 -28.15 -0.85 12.95
CA LEU A 211 -27.19 -0.85 11.83
C LEU A 211 -27.86 -1.23 10.50
N LEU A 212 -28.80 -2.17 10.50
CA LEU A 212 -29.59 -2.55 9.31
C LEU A 212 -30.47 -1.42 8.76
N GLU A 213 -30.76 -0.40 9.57
CA GLU A 213 -31.61 0.76 9.25
C GLU A 213 -30.84 2.09 9.16
N CYS A 214 -29.58 2.13 9.62
CA CYS A 214 -28.78 3.35 9.76
C CYS A 214 -28.23 3.82 8.40
N PRO A 215 -28.72 4.94 7.81
CA PRO A 215 -28.34 5.31 6.45
C PRO A 215 -26.85 5.62 6.32
N THR A 216 -26.23 6.23 7.33
CA THR A 216 -24.81 6.57 7.32
C THR A 216 -23.91 5.33 7.37
N TYR A 217 -24.23 4.36 8.24
CA TYR A 217 -23.52 3.08 8.29
C TYR A 217 -23.66 2.31 6.97
N LEU A 218 -24.89 2.25 6.43
CA LEU A 218 -25.16 1.57 5.16
C LEU A 218 -24.48 2.23 3.96
N SER A 219 -24.21 3.55 3.99
CA SER A 219 -23.39 4.22 2.98
C SER A 219 -21.93 3.82 3.14
N VAL A 220 -21.35 4.00 4.33
CA VAL A 220 -19.93 3.67 4.59
C VAL A 220 -19.64 2.19 4.28
N MET A 221 -20.55 1.27 4.60
CA MET A 221 -20.39 -0.16 4.29
C MET A 221 -20.59 -0.50 2.81
N LYS A 222 -21.30 0.33 2.04
CA LYS A 222 -21.34 0.19 0.56
C LYS A 222 -20.03 0.64 -0.04
N ASP A 223 -19.53 1.80 0.41
CA ASP A 223 -18.31 2.44 -0.08
C ASP A 223 -17.03 1.72 0.39
N SER A 224 -17.08 0.94 1.47
CA SER A 224 -15.92 0.21 2.02
C SER A 224 -15.66 -1.16 1.38
N ILE A 225 -16.61 -1.72 0.61
CA ILE A 225 -16.38 -2.95 -0.16
C ILE A 225 -15.65 -2.55 -1.46
N PRO A 226 -14.40 -2.99 -1.69
CA PRO A 226 -13.62 -2.53 -2.85
C PRO A 226 -14.29 -2.80 -4.19
N ALA A 227 -15.09 -3.87 -4.28
CA ALA A 227 -15.85 -4.24 -5.48
C ALA A 227 -17.04 -3.30 -5.80
N ASN A 228 -17.57 -2.55 -4.82
CA ASN A 228 -18.66 -1.59 -5.06
C ASN A 228 -18.17 -0.24 -5.60
N ASN A 229 -16.89 0.09 -5.41
CA ASN A 229 -16.26 1.30 -5.96
C ASN A 229 -15.82 1.12 -7.43
N LEU A 230 -16.10 -0.04 -8.03
CA LEU A 230 -15.84 -0.32 -9.44
C LEU A 230 -16.94 0.30 -10.32
N LEU A 231 -16.56 0.81 -11.49
CA LEU A 231 -17.49 1.31 -12.52
C LEU A 231 -18.51 0.27 -13.00
N HIS A 232 -18.21 -1.01 -12.78
CA HIS A 232 -19.08 -2.14 -13.07
C HIS A 232 -19.20 -3.00 -11.81
N THR A 233 -20.43 -3.30 -11.39
CA THR A 233 -20.72 -4.08 -10.19
C THR A 233 -21.24 -5.48 -10.54
N PHE A 234 -21.01 -6.43 -9.64
CA PHE A 234 -21.56 -7.79 -9.77
C PHE A 234 -23.09 -7.81 -9.62
N PRO A 235 -23.79 -8.81 -10.19
CA PRO A 235 -25.24 -8.99 -10.01
C PRO A 235 -25.69 -9.02 -8.55
N GLU A 236 -26.93 -8.65 -8.27
CA GLU A 236 -27.49 -8.80 -6.92
C GLU A 236 -27.66 -10.28 -6.56
N GLY A 237 -27.21 -10.66 -5.37
CA GLY A 237 -27.13 -12.06 -4.92
C GLY A 237 -25.83 -12.79 -5.23
N ASP A 238 -24.92 -12.22 -6.03
CA ASP A 238 -23.59 -12.81 -6.28
C ASP A 238 -22.68 -12.66 -5.05
N VAL A 239 -22.01 -13.74 -4.66
CA VAL A 239 -21.03 -13.76 -3.56
C VAL A 239 -19.87 -12.81 -3.86
N ALA A 240 -19.45 -12.67 -5.12
CA ALA A 240 -18.38 -11.74 -5.52
C ALA A 240 -18.72 -10.26 -5.26
N ARG A 241 -20.02 -9.93 -5.09
CA ARG A 241 -20.47 -8.58 -4.72
C ARG A 241 -20.31 -8.27 -3.23
N SER A 242 -20.44 -9.29 -2.38
CA SER A 242 -20.52 -9.13 -0.92
C SER A 242 -19.31 -9.67 -0.15
N LEU A 243 -18.48 -10.51 -0.78
CA LEU A 243 -17.27 -11.05 -0.18
C LEU A 243 -16.24 -9.94 0.04
N GLN A 244 -15.96 -9.66 1.31
CA GLN A 244 -14.87 -8.77 1.70
C GLN A 244 -13.54 -9.54 1.63
N ILE A 245 -12.65 -9.07 0.77
CA ILE A 245 -11.27 -9.56 0.66
C ILE A 245 -10.37 -8.51 1.34
N PRO A 246 -9.40 -8.92 2.19
CA PRO A 246 -8.45 -7.99 2.79
C PRO A 246 -7.75 -7.15 1.71
N ALA A 247 -7.83 -5.83 1.83
CA ALA A 247 -7.14 -4.92 0.92
C ALA A 247 -5.63 -4.92 1.28
N PRO A 248 -4.73 -5.13 0.30
CA PRO A 248 -3.29 -5.11 0.57
C PRO A 248 -2.84 -3.70 0.99
N THR A 249 -1.88 -3.64 1.90
CA THR A 249 -1.29 -2.37 2.36
C THR A 249 0.14 -2.21 1.84
N LEU A 250 0.61 -0.96 1.78
CA LEU A 250 1.95 -0.62 1.31
C LEU A 250 2.79 -0.02 2.44
N GLU A 251 3.94 -0.63 2.70
CA GLU A 251 4.85 -0.24 3.78
C GLU A 251 6.23 0.07 3.21
N LEU A 252 6.76 1.28 3.44
CA LEU A 252 8.11 1.63 2.98
C LEU A 252 9.14 0.69 3.63
N ASP A 253 9.91 0.00 2.78
CA ASP A 253 10.79 -1.08 3.22
C ASP A 253 12.27 -0.78 2.92
N PHE A 254 12.59 -0.29 1.72
CA PHE A 254 13.95 0.14 1.38
C PHE A 254 13.99 1.23 0.30
N ARG A 255 15.07 2.02 0.30
CA ARG A 255 15.43 2.96 -0.79
C ARG A 255 16.67 2.46 -1.50
N MET A 256 16.72 2.65 -2.82
CA MET A 256 17.87 2.32 -3.66
C MET A 256 18.28 3.50 -4.54
N SER A 257 19.59 3.59 -4.78
CA SER A 257 20.26 4.50 -5.72
C SER A 257 21.13 3.63 -6.65
N ILE A 258 20.80 3.60 -7.95
CA ILE A 258 21.51 2.83 -8.97
C ILE A 258 22.18 3.78 -9.94
N LYS A 259 23.50 3.64 -10.11
CA LYS A 259 24.29 4.36 -11.12
C LYS A 259 24.39 3.53 -12.39
N MET A 260 24.12 4.16 -13.51
CA MET A 260 24.00 3.55 -14.84
C MET A 260 25.12 4.01 -15.76
N ASN A 261 25.54 3.15 -16.67
CA ASN A 261 26.34 3.54 -17.82
C ASN A 261 25.48 4.33 -18.84
N PRO A 262 26.11 5.03 -19.81
CA PRO A 262 25.41 5.54 -20.97
C PRO A 262 24.58 4.44 -21.67
N LYS A 263 23.42 4.84 -22.22
CA LYS A 263 22.53 3.92 -22.94
C LYS A 263 23.19 3.44 -24.23
N VAL A 264 23.10 2.14 -24.52
CA VAL A 264 23.42 1.56 -25.82
C VAL A 264 22.11 1.43 -26.59
N ALA A 265 21.92 2.26 -27.61
CA ALA A 265 20.76 2.19 -28.50
C ALA A 265 20.88 0.96 -29.41
N VAL A 266 20.00 -0.02 -29.24
CA VAL A 266 19.86 -1.19 -30.13
C VAL A 266 19.04 -0.81 -31.37
N GLY A 267 18.17 0.20 -31.26
CA GLY A 267 17.44 0.82 -32.37
C GLY A 267 15.95 0.49 -32.40
N GLN A 268 15.29 0.85 -33.50
CA GLN A 268 13.83 0.73 -33.64
C GLN A 268 13.40 -0.73 -33.79
N SER A 269 12.61 -1.21 -32.83
CA SER A 269 11.94 -2.51 -32.86
C SER A 269 10.43 -2.37 -33.12
N LEU A 270 9.73 -3.50 -33.27
CA LEU A 270 8.26 -3.56 -33.37
C LEU A 270 7.53 -2.87 -32.20
N TRP A 271 8.14 -2.82 -31.02
CA TRP A 271 7.53 -2.32 -29.79
C TRP A 271 7.92 -0.88 -29.43
N GLY A 272 8.93 -0.31 -30.11
CA GLY A 272 9.54 0.96 -29.75
C GLY A 272 11.06 0.96 -29.97
N GLN A 273 11.71 2.07 -29.64
CA GLN A 273 13.17 2.15 -29.57
C GLN A 273 13.66 1.27 -28.42
N ARG A 274 14.63 0.39 -28.73
CA ARG A 274 15.19 -0.57 -27.80
C ARG A 274 16.51 -0.03 -27.26
N ASP A 275 16.53 0.29 -25.98
CA ASP A 275 17.73 0.77 -25.27
C ASP A 275 18.23 -0.31 -24.30
N TRP A 276 19.55 -0.45 -24.22
CA TRP A 276 20.22 -1.32 -23.26
C TRP A 276 21.06 -0.49 -22.31
N VAL A 277 20.91 -0.72 -21.00
CA VAL A 277 21.60 0.01 -19.95
C VAL A 277 22.25 -0.98 -19.00
N THR A 278 23.51 -0.76 -18.64
CA THR A 278 24.20 -1.57 -17.63
C THR A 278 24.49 -0.73 -16.39
N PHE A 279 24.61 -1.39 -15.24
CA PHE A 279 24.80 -0.73 -13.95
C PHE A 279 26.28 -0.69 -13.57
N VAL A 280 26.75 0.51 -13.24
CA VAL A 280 28.07 0.76 -12.65
C VAL A 280 28.12 0.24 -11.21
N GLY A 281 26.96 0.26 -10.54
CA GLY A 281 26.77 -0.17 -9.16
C GLY A 281 25.76 0.76 -8.48
N GLY A 282 25.81 0.83 -7.16
CA GLY A 282 24.85 1.63 -6.41
C GLY A 282 24.84 1.30 -4.93
N GLN A 283 23.87 1.85 -4.22
CA GLN A 283 23.70 1.65 -2.78
C GLN A 283 22.21 1.51 -2.43
N TRP A 284 21.92 0.75 -1.39
CA TRP A 284 20.57 0.57 -0.87
C TRP A 284 20.58 0.48 0.66
N ALA A 285 19.48 0.92 1.26
CA ALA A 285 19.27 0.85 2.70
C ALA A 285 17.78 0.66 2.98
N GLY A 286 17.47 -0.22 3.94
CA GLY A 286 16.11 -0.58 4.30
C GLY A 286 16.00 -1.20 5.68
N ARG A 287 14.82 -1.73 5.98
CA ARG A 287 14.47 -2.25 7.30
C ARG A 287 15.11 -3.60 7.62
N TRP A 288 15.42 -4.38 6.59
CA TRP A 288 16.05 -5.69 6.69
C TRP A 288 17.57 -5.67 6.43
N GLY A 289 18.15 -4.53 6.06
CA GLY A 289 19.58 -4.45 5.80
C GLY A 289 20.00 -3.21 5.02
N LYS A 290 21.27 -3.21 4.62
CA LYS A 290 21.87 -2.20 3.74
C LYS A 290 23.00 -2.84 2.96
N GLY A 291 23.44 -2.19 1.89
CA GLY A 291 24.59 -2.64 1.12
C GLY A 291 24.73 -1.94 -0.22
N ILE A 292 25.34 -2.65 -1.17
CA ILE A 292 25.63 -2.13 -2.51
C ILE A 292 24.83 -2.87 -3.58
N VAL A 293 24.64 -2.19 -4.71
CA VAL A 293 24.24 -2.82 -5.98
C VAL A 293 25.53 -3.20 -6.71
N LEU A 294 25.68 -4.46 -7.10
CA LEU A 294 26.87 -4.93 -7.78
C LEU A 294 26.96 -4.39 -9.23
N PRO A 295 28.17 -4.10 -9.74
CA PRO A 295 28.38 -3.79 -11.15
C PRO A 295 27.93 -4.95 -12.06
N GLY A 296 27.51 -4.62 -13.28
CA GLY A 296 27.18 -5.63 -14.31
C GLY A 296 25.71 -6.03 -14.39
N GLY A 297 24.85 -5.53 -13.50
CA GLY A 297 23.39 -5.57 -13.69
C GLY A 297 22.97 -4.87 -14.99
N GLN A 298 21.79 -5.21 -15.51
CA GLN A 298 21.27 -4.70 -16.78
C GLN A 298 19.82 -4.23 -16.66
N ASP A 299 19.42 -3.27 -17.50
CA ASP A 299 18.03 -2.87 -17.77
C ASP A 299 17.79 -2.82 -19.29
N SER A 300 16.74 -3.51 -19.72
CA SER A 300 16.37 -3.67 -21.12
C SER A 300 15.10 -2.87 -21.41
N GLN A 301 15.29 -1.63 -21.87
CA GLN A 301 14.22 -0.64 -22.02
C GLN A 301 13.55 -0.71 -23.40
N ILE A 302 12.27 -0.31 -23.44
CA ILE A 302 11.52 -0.07 -24.69
C ILE A 302 10.87 1.31 -24.55
N VAL A 303 11.32 2.27 -25.36
CA VAL A 303 10.76 3.63 -25.42
C VAL A 303 9.75 3.69 -26.56
N THR A 304 8.49 4.00 -26.24
CA THR A 304 7.42 4.14 -27.24
C THR A 304 7.52 5.47 -27.99
N LYS A 305 6.70 5.64 -29.04
CA LYS A 305 6.60 6.92 -29.79
C LYS A 305 6.19 8.11 -28.90
N GLU A 306 5.41 7.83 -27.85
CA GLU A 306 4.97 8.80 -26.85
C GLU A 306 5.97 9.00 -25.71
N SER A 307 7.21 8.51 -25.88
CA SER A 307 8.33 8.58 -24.92
C SER A 307 8.11 7.85 -23.59
N ALA A 308 7.00 7.13 -23.43
CA ALA A 308 6.80 6.20 -22.31
C ALA A 308 7.81 5.05 -22.40
N THR A 309 8.46 4.71 -21.29
CA THR A 309 9.51 3.68 -21.26
C THR A 309 9.05 2.50 -20.44
N SER A 310 8.93 1.33 -21.06
CA SER A 310 8.90 0.05 -20.33
C SER A 310 10.33 -0.35 -19.97
N LEU A 311 10.54 -0.89 -18.78
CA LEU A 311 11.85 -1.31 -18.27
C LEU A 311 11.79 -2.73 -17.70
N ARG A 312 12.90 -3.46 -17.84
CA ARG A 312 13.07 -4.84 -17.38
C ARG A 312 14.51 -5.03 -16.96
N ALA A 313 14.76 -4.92 -15.66
CA ALA A 313 16.08 -4.98 -15.08
C ALA A 313 16.34 -6.29 -14.32
N SER A 314 17.59 -6.75 -14.37
CA SER A 314 18.10 -7.90 -13.62
C SER A 314 19.49 -7.53 -13.08
N TYR A 315 19.64 -7.58 -11.77
CA TYR A 315 20.85 -7.14 -11.07
C TYR A 315 21.00 -7.90 -9.74
N MET A 316 22.12 -7.66 -9.04
CA MET A 316 22.41 -8.31 -7.77
C MET A 316 22.74 -7.27 -6.70
N LEU A 317 22.23 -7.49 -5.50
CA LEU A 317 22.60 -6.78 -4.29
C LEU A 317 23.60 -7.62 -3.49
N GLN A 318 24.54 -6.93 -2.86
CA GLN A 318 25.39 -7.48 -1.82
C GLN A 318 25.04 -6.77 -0.50
N THR A 319 24.82 -7.52 0.57
CA THR A 319 24.60 -6.94 1.91
C THR A 319 25.92 -6.50 2.57
N ALA A 320 25.83 -5.65 3.58
CA ALA A 320 26.98 -5.13 4.33
C ALA A 320 27.42 -6.01 5.52
N ASP A 321 26.90 -7.23 5.61
CA ASP A 321 27.21 -8.20 6.68
C ASP A 321 28.52 -8.95 6.38
N ASP A 322 29.02 -9.67 7.40
CA ASP A 322 30.17 -10.56 7.28
C ASP A 322 29.78 -11.99 7.71
N PRO A 323 29.80 -13.00 6.82
CA PRO A 323 29.97 -12.88 5.37
C PRO A 323 28.77 -12.16 4.72
N PRO A 324 28.96 -11.52 3.55
CA PRO A 324 27.89 -10.83 2.83
C PRO A 324 26.91 -11.82 2.19
N ALA A 325 25.63 -11.49 2.21
CA ALA A 325 24.61 -12.21 1.43
C ALA A 325 24.48 -11.60 0.03
N PHE A 326 24.12 -12.45 -0.94
CA PHE A 326 23.88 -12.04 -2.33
C PHE A 326 22.40 -12.27 -2.71
N ILE A 327 21.77 -11.25 -3.27
CA ILE A 327 20.33 -11.26 -3.58
C ILE A 327 20.16 -10.82 -5.04
N ILE A 328 19.63 -11.71 -5.88
CA ILE A 328 19.23 -11.38 -7.24
C ILE A 328 17.94 -10.58 -7.17
N VAL A 329 17.86 -9.49 -7.93
CA VAL A 329 16.66 -8.65 -8.03
C VAL A 329 16.22 -8.57 -9.50
N LYS A 330 14.96 -8.90 -9.73
CA LYS A 330 14.29 -8.72 -11.03
C LYS A 330 13.25 -7.60 -10.87
N THR A 331 13.33 -6.59 -11.72
CA THR A 331 12.48 -5.40 -11.67
C THR A 331 11.80 -5.19 -13.02
N ASN A 332 10.48 -5.05 -13.03
CA ASN A 332 9.73 -4.65 -14.24
C ASN A 332 8.95 -3.38 -13.95
N GLY A 333 8.76 -2.51 -14.94
CA GLY A 333 8.01 -1.29 -14.70
C GLY A 333 7.83 -0.38 -15.90
N TRP A 334 7.33 0.81 -15.59
CA TRP A 334 6.98 1.85 -16.54
C TRP A 334 7.34 3.24 -16.04
N LEU A 335 7.93 4.02 -16.94
CA LEU A 335 8.00 5.47 -16.87
C LEU A 335 6.94 6.04 -17.81
N THR A 336 5.99 6.80 -17.28
CA THR A 336 4.82 7.36 -18.00
C THR A 336 4.56 8.81 -17.58
N GLY A 337 3.95 9.61 -18.46
CA GLY A 337 3.78 11.04 -18.28
C GLY A 337 3.44 11.72 -19.61
N ALA A 338 3.35 13.06 -19.63
CA ALA A 338 3.24 13.81 -20.87
C ALA A 338 4.54 13.70 -21.68
N LYS A 339 4.44 13.60 -23.01
CA LYS A 339 5.60 13.36 -23.88
C LYS A 339 6.72 14.38 -23.70
N ASP A 340 6.39 15.67 -23.61
CA ASP A 340 7.37 16.76 -23.44
C ASP A 340 8.10 16.71 -22.09
N VAL A 341 7.46 16.17 -21.05
CA VAL A 341 8.08 15.90 -19.74
C VAL A 341 9.00 14.69 -19.87
N LEU A 342 8.55 13.61 -20.50
CA LEU A 342 9.33 12.38 -20.66
C LEU A 342 10.56 12.56 -21.56
N ASP A 343 10.49 13.41 -22.58
CA ASP A 343 11.65 13.76 -23.40
C ASP A 343 12.75 14.42 -22.55
N LYS A 344 12.39 15.37 -21.68
CA LYS A 344 13.31 16.02 -20.73
C LYS A 344 13.85 15.07 -19.64
N VAL A 345 13.04 14.10 -19.20
CA VAL A 345 13.44 13.05 -18.22
C VAL A 345 14.35 11.99 -18.86
N ASN A 346 14.32 11.84 -20.19
CA ASN A 346 15.18 10.94 -20.94
C ASN A 346 16.54 11.56 -21.32
N ASP A 347 16.65 12.89 -21.30
CA ASP A 347 17.88 13.66 -21.49
C ASP A 347 18.68 13.75 -20.16
N PRO A 348 19.89 13.14 -20.08
CA PRO A 348 20.71 13.19 -18.87
C PRO A 348 21.14 14.60 -18.43
N GLY A 349 21.17 15.58 -19.34
CA GLY A 349 21.54 16.96 -19.03
C GLY A 349 20.41 17.79 -18.41
N VAL A 350 19.15 17.34 -18.55
CA VAL A 350 17.96 18.10 -18.13
C VAL A 350 17.14 17.36 -17.07
N ALA A 351 17.24 16.03 -16.98
CA ALA A 351 16.44 15.18 -16.08
C ALA A 351 16.38 15.68 -14.63
N ASP A 352 17.50 16.16 -14.08
CA ASP A 352 17.64 16.67 -12.71
C ASP A 352 16.75 17.88 -12.40
N THR A 353 16.35 18.63 -13.43
CA THR A 353 15.47 19.80 -13.31
C THR A 353 13.98 19.43 -13.23
N ILE A 354 13.62 18.19 -13.55
CA ILE A 354 12.22 17.77 -13.67
C ILE A 354 11.72 17.20 -12.34
N ASN A 355 10.75 17.90 -11.74
CA ASN A 355 10.06 17.46 -10.52
C ASN A 355 9.47 16.05 -10.70
N PRO A 356 9.87 15.04 -9.90
CA PRO A 356 9.38 13.66 -10.04
C PRO A 356 7.87 13.47 -9.95
N ASN A 357 7.13 14.44 -9.42
CA ASN A 357 5.66 14.38 -9.34
C ASN A 357 4.94 14.71 -10.66
N THR A 358 5.63 15.20 -11.70
CA THR A 358 5.03 15.48 -13.02
C THR A 358 4.98 14.25 -13.93
N TYR A 359 5.62 13.15 -13.53
CA TYR A 359 5.60 11.87 -14.21
C TYR A 359 5.38 10.72 -13.22
N LYS A 360 5.20 9.51 -13.74
CA LYS A 360 5.01 8.27 -12.97
C LYS A 360 6.08 7.27 -13.38
N TYR A 361 7.11 7.13 -12.55
CA TYR A 361 8.04 6.01 -12.62
C TYR A 361 7.61 4.98 -11.57
N ARG A 362 7.00 3.89 -12.03
CA ARG A 362 6.46 2.82 -11.19
C ARG A 362 7.07 1.48 -11.57
N ILE A 363 7.50 0.72 -10.57
CA ILE A 363 8.14 -0.58 -10.75
C ILE A 363 7.51 -1.63 -9.84
N ASN A 364 7.66 -2.91 -10.19
CA ASN A 364 7.54 -4.03 -9.28
C ASN A 364 8.91 -4.70 -9.13
N LEU A 365 9.16 -5.30 -7.97
CA LEU A 365 10.39 -6.02 -7.68
C LEU A 365 10.08 -7.40 -7.12
N THR A 366 10.92 -8.36 -7.50
CA THR A 366 10.99 -9.72 -6.94
C THR A 366 12.45 -9.99 -6.60
N MET A 367 12.69 -10.73 -5.52
CA MET A 367 14.02 -11.05 -5.01
C MET A 367 14.23 -12.56 -4.91
N GLU A 368 15.47 -12.98 -5.05
CA GLU A 368 15.87 -14.39 -5.03
C GLU A 368 17.25 -14.50 -4.36
N THR A 369 17.35 -15.28 -3.29
CA THR A 369 18.60 -15.54 -2.55
C THR A 369 18.62 -16.94 -1.97
N GLY A 370 19.83 -17.52 -1.91
CA GLY A 370 20.10 -18.80 -1.23
C GLY A 370 20.61 -18.62 0.21
N ASP A 371 20.72 -17.38 0.71
CA ASP A 371 21.16 -17.12 2.09
C ASP A 371 19.99 -17.27 3.07
N GLU A 372 20.10 -18.19 4.03
CA GLU A 372 19.04 -18.50 4.99
C GLU A 372 18.62 -17.28 5.83
N ARG A 373 19.55 -16.34 6.10
CA ARG A 373 19.25 -15.09 6.84
C ARG A 373 18.24 -14.21 6.10
N TYR A 374 18.16 -14.36 4.78
CA TYR A 374 17.36 -13.55 3.87
C TYR A 374 16.30 -14.35 3.10
N ALA A 375 16.09 -15.62 3.44
CA ALA A 375 15.16 -16.51 2.74
C ALA A 375 13.71 -15.96 2.67
N PHE A 376 13.30 -15.14 3.63
CA PHE A 376 11.99 -14.48 3.62
C PHE A 376 11.80 -13.51 2.44
N LEU A 377 12.87 -12.96 1.84
CA LEU A 377 12.78 -12.09 0.67
C LEU A 377 12.24 -12.82 -0.56
N ASN A 378 12.44 -14.14 -0.65
CA ASN A 378 12.02 -14.99 -1.77
C ASN A 378 10.48 -15.07 -1.91
N THR A 379 9.74 -14.79 -0.85
CA THR A 379 8.27 -14.88 -0.79
C THR A 379 7.58 -13.52 -0.69
N LEU A 380 8.33 -12.42 -0.80
CA LEU A 380 7.79 -11.06 -0.71
C LEU A 380 7.65 -10.40 -2.09
N MET A 381 6.77 -9.39 -2.14
CA MET A 381 6.56 -8.55 -3.31
C MET A 381 6.69 -7.08 -2.93
N TRP A 382 7.27 -6.29 -3.83
CA TRP A 382 7.38 -4.85 -3.68
C TRP A 382 6.89 -4.10 -4.91
N VAL A 383 6.31 -2.92 -4.67
CA VAL A 383 6.07 -1.91 -5.68
C VAL A 383 6.91 -0.67 -5.37
N GLY A 384 7.45 -0.03 -6.40
CA GLY A 384 8.38 1.08 -6.24
C GLY A 384 7.92 2.39 -6.87
N SER A 385 8.40 3.50 -6.28
CA SER A 385 8.25 4.87 -6.77
C SER A 385 9.62 5.42 -7.11
N GLY A 386 9.89 5.72 -8.39
CA GLY A 386 11.20 6.14 -8.85
C GLY A 386 11.29 7.61 -9.30
N CYS A 387 12.53 8.07 -9.48
CA CYS A 387 12.89 9.22 -10.29
C CYS A 387 14.19 8.94 -11.05
N ARG A 388 14.40 9.65 -12.18
CA ARG A 388 15.70 9.70 -12.87
C ARG A 388 16.45 10.96 -12.47
N ARG A 389 17.77 10.86 -12.38
CA ARG A 389 18.70 11.96 -12.10
C ARG A 389 19.99 11.72 -12.89
N GLY A 390 20.11 12.32 -14.07
CA GLY A 390 21.20 12.11 -15.01
C GLY A 390 21.45 10.62 -15.32
N HIS A 391 22.62 10.13 -14.92
CA HIS A 391 23.01 8.71 -15.02
C HIS A 391 22.67 7.88 -13.77
N GLU A 392 21.71 8.31 -12.96
CA GLU A 392 21.28 7.65 -11.75
C GLU A 392 19.75 7.46 -11.73
N VAL A 393 19.30 6.37 -11.10
CA VAL A 393 17.90 6.16 -10.74
C VAL A 393 17.82 6.01 -9.23
N ILE A 394 16.90 6.74 -8.60
CA ILE A 394 16.54 6.54 -7.19
C ILE A 394 15.12 6.03 -7.13
N PHE A 395 14.85 5.03 -6.28
CA PHE A 395 13.50 4.61 -5.98
C PHE A 395 13.30 4.20 -4.52
N ASP A 396 12.09 4.46 -4.03
CA ASP A 396 11.55 3.90 -2.80
C ASP A 396 10.77 2.63 -3.14
N SER A 397 11.05 1.52 -2.46
CA SER A 397 10.31 0.26 -2.56
C SER A 397 9.42 0.06 -1.35
N PHE A 398 8.15 -0.21 -1.62
CA PHE A 398 7.12 -0.46 -0.64
C PHE A 398 6.76 -1.94 -0.70
N ARG A 399 6.88 -2.64 0.44
CA ARG A 399 6.44 -4.02 0.58
C ARG A 399 4.92 -4.07 0.52
N VAL A 400 4.39 -5.06 -0.19
CA VAL A 400 2.97 -5.39 -0.19
C VAL A 400 2.70 -6.33 1.00
N ASN A 401 1.80 -5.91 1.89
CA ASN A 401 1.37 -6.66 3.08
C ASN A 401 -0.10 -7.10 2.93
#